data_AF-A0A7W6E9E3-F1
#
_entry.id   AF-A0A7W6E9E3-F1
#
_cell.length_a   1.000
_cell.length_b   1.000
_cell.length_c   1.000
_cell.angle_alpha   90.00
_cell.angle_beta   90.00
_cell.angle_gamma   90.00
#
_symmetry.space_group_name_H-M   'P 1'
#
loop_
_entity.id
_entity.type
_entity.pdbx_description
1 polymer ?
#
loop_
_entity_poly.entity_id
_entity_poly.type
_entity_poly.pdbx_seq_one_letter_code
_entity_poly.pdbx_strand_id
1 'polypeptide(L)'
;MRYPLQSLRQATFAVALLIPGVGQAQMQPLDARLTPVAREDVSRSVTAIVGDIDQAKCSGIAIGDNAVLTAARCVIDLKTGKPLPDRQVIAGIDLDDEFMPTSRFFPSRYYIPDPDGPFGKARLADQPAIVRLRRNTKENHEFAKGSSPTRFHRTGIDPDPDRLHTIAYTDGNLSQMHGEGCAILSILGDGRMRLNCKMSNTAAGAPLLSPSGIVGIYLSEGMGYYFGASEIADLERIATKYKPKHFIEVSNENEPSFISMVLTTNCRTGVKFYLRYVALNDSSRKFRQTTGRVGKGEQRIVQMRSDNSIFYLAGKSGKKVWGRDRKFSGRMFSQIDVKRAGDYFWKFNCN
;
A
#
# COMPACT_ATOMS: atom_id res chain seq x y z
N MET A 1 -71.76 -29.46 26.30
CA MET A 1 -73.23 -29.43 26.17
C MET A 1 -73.65 -28.04 25.69
N ARG A 2 -74.61 -27.99 24.75
CA ARG A 2 -75.27 -26.82 24.10
C ARG A 2 -74.48 -26.07 23.00
N TYR A 3 -74.44 -26.70 21.82
CA TYR A 3 -75.17 -26.38 20.55
C TYR A 3 -75.63 -24.92 20.23
N PRO A 4 -75.81 -24.57 18.93
CA PRO A 4 -75.11 -23.48 18.25
C PRO A 4 -76.02 -22.61 17.33
N LEU A 5 -75.40 -21.90 16.37
CA LEU A 5 -75.95 -21.41 15.07
C LEU A 5 -76.98 -20.27 15.17
N GLN A 6 -76.95 -19.18 14.37
CA GLN A 6 -76.94 -19.13 12.90
C GLN A 6 -76.88 -17.65 12.42
N SER A 7 -76.16 -17.38 11.33
CA SER A 7 -76.53 -16.51 10.18
C SER A 7 -75.22 -16.11 9.46
N LEU A 8 -74.81 -16.74 8.36
CA LEU A 8 -75.29 -16.67 6.97
C LEU A 8 -75.46 -15.24 6.41
N ARG A 9 -74.48 -14.80 5.61
CA ARG A 9 -74.59 -14.34 4.19
C ARG A 9 -73.19 -13.91 3.71
N GLN A 10 -72.62 -14.59 2.70
CA GLN A 10 -72.52 -14.16 1.29
C GLN A 10 -71.75 -12.83 1.11
N ALA A 11 -70.80 -12.62 0.20
CA ALA A 11 -70.19 -13.41 -0.85
C ALA A 11 -68.84 -12.74 -1.23
N THR A 12 -67.90 -13.58 -1.65
CA THR A 12 -66.77 -13.36 -2.56
C THR A 12 -66.43 -11.94 -3.06
N PHE A 13 -65.21 -11.48 -2.76
CA PHE A 13 -64.29 -10.96 -3.79
C PHE A 13 -62.86 -11.35 -3.43
N ALA A 14 -62.22 -12.05 -4.35
CA ALA A 14 -60.82 -12.44 -4.27
C ALA A 14 -59.92 -11.23 -4.57
N VAL A 15 -58.98 -10.93 -3.68
CA VAL A 15 -57.68 -10.38 -4.06
C VAL A 15 -56.62 -11.12 -3.28
N ALA A 16 -56.00 -12.08 -3.95
CA ALA A 16 -54.75 -12.69 -3.51
C ALA A 16 -53.64 -11.64 -3.61
N LEU A 17 -53.29 -11.01 -2.48
CA LEU A 17 -52.01 -10.34 -2.32
C LEU A 17 -51.12 -11.21 -1.43
N LEU A 18 -50.51 -12.19 -2.11
CA LEU A 18 -49.25 -12.80 -1.70
C LEU A 18 -48.22 -11.68 -1.61
N ILE A 19 -48.05 -11.07 -0.45
CA ILE A 19 -46.80 -10.41 -0.12
C ILE A 19 -45.92 -11.48 0.53
N PRO A 20 -44.91 -12.03 -0.18
CA PRO A 20 -43.82 -12.68 0.51
C PRO A 20 -43.16 -11.58 1.33
N GLY A 21 -43.51 -11.53 2.62
CA GLY A 21 -42.80 -10.75 3.62
C GLY A 21 -41.37 -11.27 3.63
N VAL A 22 -40.56 -10.59 2.82
CA VAL A 22 -39.13 -10.78 2.63
C VAL A 22 -38.55 -11.04 4.00
N GLY A 23 -38.06 -12.27 4.22
CA GLY A 23 -37.16 -12.52 5.33
C GLY A 23 -36.08 -11.47 5.19
N GLN A 24 -36.08 -10.49 6.10
CA GLN A 24 -34.95 -9.63 6.30
C GLN A 24 -33.85 -10.58 6.75
N ALA A 25 -33.12 -11.14 5.78
CA ALA A 25 -31.71 -11.38 5.97
C ALA A 25 -31.18 -10.01 6.36
N GLN A 26 -31.16 -9.74 7.66
CA GLN A 26 -30.31 -8.74 8.24
C GLN A 26 -28.92 -9.14 7.75
N MET A 27 -28.52 -8.52 6.64
CA MET A 27 -27.12 -8.35 6.33
C MET A 27 -26.60 -7.54 7.51
N GLN A 28 -26.17 -8.24 8.56
CA GLN A 28 -24.93 -7.80 9.19
C GLN A 28 -23.97 -7.62 8.02
N PRO A 29 -23.35 -6.44 7.88
CA PRO A 29 -22.09 -6.41 7.17
C PRO A 29 -21.30 -7.55 7.81
N LEU A 30 -20.93 -8.57 7.04
CA LEU A 30 -19.66 -9.19 7.34
C LEU A 30 -18.66 -8.06 7.04
N ASP A 31 -18.50 -7.16 8.03
CA ASP A 31 -17.18 -6.72 8.41
C ASP A 31 -16.37 -8.00 8.29
N ALA A 32 -15.50 -8.06 7.28
CA ALA A 32 -14.35 -8.92 7.39
C ALA A 32 -13.82 -8.57 8.77
N ARG A 33 -14.05 -9.45 9.75
CA ARG A 33 -13.64 -9.23 11.13
C ARG A 33 -12.13 -9.18 11.06
N LEU A 34 -11.62 -7.99 10.82
CA LEU A 34 -10.32 -7.51 11.20
C LEU A 34 -10.32 -7.69 12.71
N THR A 35 -9.71 -8.77 13.17
CA THR A 35 -9.52 -9.03 14.60
C THR A 35 -8.16 -9.69 14.77
N PRO A 36 -7.31 -9.24 15.72
CA PRO A 36 -7.26 -7.95 16.40
C PRO A 36 -6.07 -7.09 15.93
N VAL A 37 -6.33 -5.78 15.88
CA VAL A 37 -5.44 -4.69 16.33
C VAL A 37 -3.98 -5.10 16.53
N ALA A 38 -3.09 -4.68 15.61
CA ALA A 38 -1.65 -4.64 15.85
C ALA A 38 -1.39 -4.14 17.27
N ARG A 39 -0.59 -4.87 18.04
CA ARG A 39 -0.33 -4.61 19.47
C ARG A 39 0.01 -3.12 19.66
N GLU A 40 -0.41 -2.53 20.78
CA GLU A 40 -0.22 -1.08 21.07
C GLU A 40 1.26 -0.65 21.05
N ASP A 41 2.21 -1.59 21.09
CA ASP A 41 3.65 -1.38 21.05
C ASP A 41 4.27 -1.39 19.63
N VAL A 42 3.49 -1.69 18.58
CA VAL A 42 4.01 -1.76 17.20
C VAL A 42 3.87 -0.42 16.47
N SER A 43 5.01 0.15 16.04
CA SER A 43 5.05 1.41 15.29
C SER A 43 4.43 1.25 13.90
N ARG A 44 3.16 1.64 13.77
CA ARG A 44 2.42 1.72 12.49
C ARG A 44 3.01 2.74 11.52
N SER A 45 4.03 3.47 11.93
CA SER A 45 4.67 4.54 11.19
C SER A 45 5.58 4.02 10.09
N VAL A 46 6.15 2.82 10.23
CA VAL A 46 7.07 2.24 9.25
C VAL A 46 6.31 1.77 8.00
N THR A 47 6.89 2.04 6.83
CA THR A 47 6.26 1.79 5.53
C THR A 47 7.24 1.11 4.58
N ALA A 48 6.75 0.20 3.75
CA ALA A 48 7.56 -0.39 2.69
C ALA A 48 7.43 0.44 1.40
N ILE A 49 8.57 0.69 0.75
CA ILE A 49 8.62 1.18 -0.62
C ILE A 49 8.85 -0.02 -1.52
N VAL A 50 7.90 -0.26 -2.42
CA VAL A 50 7.87 -1.46 -3.24
C VAL A 50 7.88 -1.11 -4.72
N GLY A 51 8.59 -1.90 -5.52
CA GLY A 51 8.46 -1.92 -6.98
C GLY A 51 7.48 -3.02 -7.44
N ASP A 52 7.22 -3.98 -6.56
CA ASP A 52 6.30 -5.11 -6.75
C ASP A 52 5.32 -5.22 -5.57
N ILE A 53 4.44 -6.23 -5.52
CA ILE A 53 3.48 -6.35 -4.38
C ILE A 53 4.02 -7.07 -3.18
N ASP A 54 4.99 -7.95 -3.39
CA ASP A 54 5.45 -8.95 -2.43
C ASP A 54 6.90 -8.67 -2.04
N GLN A 55 7.51 -7.64 -2.64
CA GLN A 55 8.92 -7.33 -2.43
C GLN A 55 9.16 -5.89 -2.02
N ALA A 56 9.67 -5.72 -0.80
CA ALA A 56 10.26 -4.47 -0.35
C ALA A 56 11.51 -4.17 -1.17
N LYS A 57 11.58 -2.97 -1.75
CA LYS A 57 12.81 -2.45 -2.35
C LYS A 57 13.56 -1.56 -1.38
N CYS A 58 12.81 -0.82 -0.57
CA CYS A 58 13.30 0.07 0.45
C CYS A 58 12.32 0.17 1.63
N SER A 59 12.75 0.87 2.66
CA SER A 59 11.96 1.22 3.83
C SER A 59 11.64 2.73 3.82
N GLY A 60 10.72 3.13 4.69
CA GLY A 60 10.30 4.51 4.85
C GLY A 60 9.53 4.69 6.15
N ILE A 61 9.17 5.93 6.45
CA ILE A 61 8.35 6.28 7.60
C ILE A 61 7.29 7.31 7.24
N ALA A 62 6.07 7.11 7.73
CA ALA A 62 4.99 8.08 7.67
C ALA A 62 5.35 9.32 8.50
N ILE A 63 5.36 10.48 7.85
CA ILE A 63 5.62 11.80 8.49
C ILE A 63 4.41 12.74 8.42
N GLY A 64 3.31 12.31 7.79
CA GLY A 64 2.05 13.03 7.73
C GLY A 64 0.95 12.20 7.05
N ASP A 65 -0.26 12.75 6.96
CA ASP A 65 -1.45 12.01 6.49
C ASP A 65 -1.34 11.38 5.11
N ASN A 66 -0.44 11.92 4.28
CA ASN A 66 -0.17 11.41 2.94
C ASN A 66 1.29 11.67 2.53
N ALA A 67 2.21 11.62 3.48
CA ALA A 67 3.63 11.90 3.26
C ALA A 67 4.50 10.84 3.93
N VAL A 68 5.46 10.32 3.17
CA VAL A 68 6.43 9.32 3.60
C VAL A 68 7.82 9.84 3.38
N LEU A 69 8.67 9.74 4.40
CA LEU A 69 10.10 9.99 4.31
C LEU A 69 10.82 8.68 3.96
N THR A 70 11.75 8.74 3.01
CA THR A 70 12.59 7.62 2.57
C THR A 70 13.91 8.15 2.01
N ALA A 71 14.77 7.29 1.47
CA ALA A 71 15.97 7.69 0.74
C ALA A 71 15.65 7.98 -0.73
N ALA A 72 16.31 8.97 -1.34
CA ALA A 72 16.07 9.36 -2.73
C ALA A 72 16.32 8.22 -3.72
N ARG A 73 17.35 7.38 -3.49
CA ARG A 73 17.63 6.17 -4.29
C ARG A 73 16.46 5.17 -4.35
N CYS A 74 15.54 5.24 -3.41
CA CYS A 74 14.38 4.36 -3.36
C CYS A 74 13.28 4.79 -4.33
N VAL A 75 13.27 6.06 -4.74
CA VAL A 75 12.17 6.65 -5.50
C VAL A 75 12.59 7.48 -6.70
N ILE A 76 13.88 7.78 -6.85
CA ILE A 76 14.47 8.53 -7.96
C ILE A 76 15.51 7.67 -8.68
N ASP A 77 15.47 7.68 -10.00
CA ASP A 77 16.51 7.14 -10.86
C ASP A 77 17.76 8.02 -10.75
N LEU A 78 18.84 7.45 -10.23
CA LEU A 78 20.07 8.18 -9.91
C LEU A 78 20.83 8.71 -11.13
N LYS A 79 20.53 8.21 -12.34
CA LYS A 79 21.16 8.67 -13.57
C LYS A 79 20.42 9.83 -14.19
N THR A 80 19.09 9.78 -14.16
CA THR A 80 18.22 10.74 -14.86
C THR A 80 17.64 11.81 -13.92
N GLY A 81 17.71 11.60 -12.60
CA GLY A 81 17.06 12.47 -11.61
C GLY A 81 15.53 12.40 -11.63
N LYS A 82 14.96 11.49 -12.42
CA LYS A 82 13.50 11.35 -12.57
C LYS A 82 12.93 10.33 -11.59
N PRO A 83 11.63 10.42 -11.24
CA PRO A 83 11.00 9.42 -10.38
C PRO A 83 11.02 8.03 -11.00
N LEU A 84 11.10 7.01 -10.15
CA LEU A 84 11.04 5.61 -10.56
C LEU A 84 9.60 5.17 -10.82
N PRO A 85 9.31 4.54 -11.97
CA PRO A 85 7.95 4.50 -12.49
C PRO A 85 6.94 3.61 -11.78
N ASP A 86 7.44 2.71 -10.94
CA ASP A 86 6.72 1.58 -10.37
C ASP A 86 6.65 1.66 -8.84
N ARG A 87 7.10 2.77 -8.25
CA ARG A 87 7.21 2.90 -6.80
C ARG A 87 5.85 3.09 -6.16
N GLN A 88 5.55 2.21 -5.22
CA GLN A 88 4.33 2.21 -4.43
C GLN A 88 4.71 2.17 -2.95
N VAL A 89 3.76 2.57 -2.10
CA VAL A 89 3.93 2.54 -0.65
C VAL A 89 2.91 1.60 -0.04
N ILE A 90 3.35 0.76 0.88
CA ILE A 90 2.49 -0.03 1.76
C ILE A 90 2.74 0.43 3.19
N ALA A 91 1.66 0.71 3.94
CA ALA A 91 1.73 1.32 5.26
C ALA A 91 1.37 0.33 6.36
N GLY A 92 2.21 0.17 7.39
CA GLY A 92 1.88 -0.62 8.58
C GLY A 92 1.83 -2.14 8.32
N ILE A 93 2.77 -2.69 7.55
CA ILE A 93 2.96 -4.15 7.47
C ILE A 93 3.60 -4.59 8.78
N ASP A 94 2.94 -5.48 9.51
CA ASP A 94 3.35 -5.93 10.85
C ASP A 94 4.58 -6.84 10.81
N LEU A 95 5.34 -6.81 11.90
CA LEU A 95 6.62 -7.48 12.17
C LEU A 95 6.51 -9.00 12.31
N ASP A 96 5.36 -9.51 12.75
CA ASP A 96 5.25 -10.90 13.22
C ASP A 96 4.06 -11.70 12.65
N ASP A 97 3.09 -11.07 11.98
CA ASP A 97 1.77 -11.68 11.75
C ASP A 97 1.36 -11.86 10.27
N GLU A 98 2.32 -11.83 9.32
CA GLU A 98 2.06 -11.98 7.87
C GLU A 98 1.00 -11.00 7.32
N PHE A 99 0.73 -9.90 8.04
CA PHE A 99 -0.35 -8.99 7.71
C PHE A 99 0.08 -7.98 6.66
N MET A 100 -0.23 -8.27 5.39
CA MET A 100 -0.21 -7.23 4.35
C MET A 100 -1.43 -6.31 4.51
N PRO A 101 -1.23 -5.00 4.76
CA PRO A 101 -2.29 -4.00 4.72
C PRO A 101 -3.00 -4.09 3.37
N THR A 102 -4.32 -4.03 3.42
CA THR A 102 -5.23 -4.17 2.27
C THR A 102 -5.14 -3.02 1.25
N SER A 103 -4.21 -2.07 1.41
CA SER A 103 -4.13 -0.87 0.59
C SER A 103 -2.70 -0.46 0.26
N ARG A 104 -2.39 -0.50 -1.04
CA ARG A 104 -1.26 0.23 -1.63
C ARG A 104 -1.60 1.68 -1.88
N PHE A 105 -0.60 2.52 -1.67
CA PHE A 105 -0.68 3.95 -1.92
C PHE A 105 0.26 4.32 -3.06
N PHE A 106 -0.31 5.02 -4.04
CA PHE A 106 0.41 5.47 -5.21
C PHE A 106 1.00 6.86 -4.96
N PRO A 107 2.28 7.09 -5.26
CA PRO A 107 2.87 8.41 -5.24
C PRO A 107 2.18 9.37 -6.22
N SER A 108 2.11 10.63 -5.82
CA SER A 108 1.66 11.76 -6.64
C SER A 108 2.82 12.67 -7.00
N ARG A 109 3.70 12.93 -6.01
CA ARG A 109 4.78 13.89 -6.09
C ARG A 109 5.93 13.39 -5.25
N TYR A 110 7.15 13.72 -5.67
CA TYR A 110 8.37 13.45 -4.92
C TYR A 110 9.04 14.79 -4.61
N TYR A 111 9.66 14.88 -3.45
CA TYR A 111 10.47 16.03 -3.06
C TYR A 111 11.85 15.55 -2.69
N ILE A 112 12.88 16.18 -3.25
CA ILE A 112 14.28 15.95 -2.92
C ILE A 112 14.93 17.29 -2.55
N PRO A 113 16.02 17.30 -1.77
CA PRO A 113 16.80 18.50 -1.55
C PRO A 113 17.16 19.19 -2.87
N ASP A 114 17.02 20.51 -2.91
CA ASP A 114 17.51 21.32 -4.03
C ASP A 114 19.03 21.14 -4.15
N PRO A 115 19.58 20.66 -5.29
CA PRO A 115 21.01 20.45 -5.46
C PRO A 115 21.83 21.73 -5.26
N ASP A 116 21.26 22.90 -5.56
CA ASP A 116 21.90 24.21 -5.36
C ASP A 116 21.58 24.81 -3.98
N GLY A 117 20.75 24.12 -3.19
CA GLY A 117 20.32 24.53 -1.87
C GLY A 117 21.24 24.06 -0.74
N PRO A 118 20.97 24.50 0.51
CA PRO A 118 21.81 24.18 1.67
C PRO A 118 21.87 22.70 2.03
N PHE A 119 20.86 21.92 1.63
CA PHE A 119 20.73 20.48 1.93
C PHE A 119 21.17 19.58 0.76
N GLY A 120 21.41 20.16 -0.43
CA GLY A 120 21.77 19.44 -1.66
C GLY A 120 23.23 18.97 -1.77
N LYS A 121 24.02 19.12 -0.70
CA LYS A 121 25.48 18.90 -0.73
C LYS A 121 25.90 17.45 -0.91
N ALA A 122 25.13 16.51 -0.36
CA ALA A 122 25.38 15.08 -0.54
C ALA A 122 25.04 14.65 -1.98
N ARG A 123 25.57 13.50 -2.43
CA ARG A 123 25.15 12.92 -3.71
C ARG A 123 23.67 12.55 -3.63
N LEU A 124 22.94 12.63 -4.74
CA LEU A 124 21.51 12.27 -4.79
C LEU A 124 21.21 10.88 -4.21
N ALA A 125 22.10 9.89 -4.39
CA ALA A 125 21.93 8.55 -3.82
C ALA A 125 21.92 8.52 -2.28
N ASP A 126 22.56 9.52 -1.66
CA ASP A 126 22.77 9.65 -0.23
C ASP A 126 21.87 10.76 0.37
N GLN A 127 20.84 11.20 -0.34
CA GLN A 127 19.90 12.24 0.11
C GLN A 127 18.56 11.64 0.54
N PRO A 128 17.80 12.34 1.41
CA PRO A 128 16.42 12.00 1.70
C PRO A 128 15.50 12.31 0.51
N ALA A 129 14.34 11.67 0.50
CA ALA A 129 13.22 12.04 -0.34
C ALA A 129 11.90 11.94 0.43
N ILE A 130 10.97 12.85 0.11
CA ILE A 130 9.59 12.75 0.57
C ILE A 130 8.70 12.31 -0.57
N VAL A 131 7.93 11.27 -0.33
CA VAL A 131 6.90 10.75 -1.22
C VAL A 131 5.55 11.26 -0.74
N ARG A 132 4.88 12.09 -1.56
CA ARG A 132 3.49 12.46 -1.32
C ARG A 132 2.55 11.53 -2.04
N LEU A 133 1.64 10.93 -1.30
CA LEU A 133 0.71 9.91 -1.80
C LEU A 133 -0.55 10.56 -2.38
N ARG A 134 -1.07 9.97 -3.47
CA ARG A 134 -2.33 10.35 -4.12
C ARG A 134 -3.48 10.15 -3.12
N ARG A 135 -4.28 11.20 -2.90
CA ARG A 135 -5.53 11.12 -2.13
C ARG A 135 -6.65 10.61 -3.04
N ASN A 136 -6.73 9.30 -3.23
CA ASN A 136 -7.75 8.73 -4.11
C ASN A 136 -8.99 8.30 -3.30
N THR A 137 -9.94 9.23 -3.11
CA THR A 137 -11.35 9.01 -2.70
C THR A 137 -11.63 8.52 -1.27
N LYS A 138 -12.90 8.62 -0.83
CA LYS A 138 -13.40 8.23 0.51
C LYS A 138 -13.18 6.76 0.90
N GLU A 139 -12.91 5.88 -0.06
CA GLU A 139 -12.88 4.41 0.11
C GLU A 139 -11.47 3.83 0.21
N ASN A 140 -10.44 4.49 -0.32
CA ASN A 140 -9.08 4.17 0.09
C ASN A 140 -8.93 4.72 1.49
N HIS A 141 -8.81 3.81 2.46
CA HIS A 141 -8.42 4.13 3.82
C HIS A 141 -7.36 5.22 3.77
N GLU A 142 -7.63 6.36 4.42
CA GLU A 142 -6.65 7.42 4.56
C GLU A 142 -5.33 6.76 4.98
N PHE A 143 -4.22 7.09 4.33
CA PHE A 143 -2.92 6.51 4.70
C PHE A 143 -2.65 6.66 6.21
N ALA A 144 -3.18 7.71 6.83
CA ALA A 144 -3.26 7.94 8.28
C ALA A 144 -4.07 6.92 9.12
N LYS A 145 -4.91 6.08 8.52
CA LYS A 145 -5.62 4.98 9.19
C LYS A 145 -4.75 3.73 9.31
N GLY A 146 -3.89 3.50 8.32
CA GLY A 146 -2.92 2.40 8.30
C GLY A 146 -1.56 2.78 8.89
N SER A 147 -1.30 4.08 9.08
CA SER A 147 -0.05 4.58 9.65
C SER A 147 -0.26 5.63 10.72
N SER A 148 0.71 5.75 11.63
CA SER A 148 0.74 6.83 12.61
C SER A 148 1.89 7.78 12.27
N PRO A 149 1.65 9.03 11.87
CA PRO A 149 2.72 9.96 11.56
C PRO A 149 3.70 10.14 12.72
N THR A 150 4.99 9.98 12.46
CA THR A 150 6.04 10.18 13.46
C THR A 150 6.63 11.57 13.34
N ARG A 151 6.91 12.18 14.50
CA ARG A 151 7.50 13.52 14.59
C ARG A 151 9.02 13.45 14.50
N PHE A 152 9.62 14.57 14.10
CA PHE A 152 11.07 14.74 14.13
C PHE A 152 11.57 15.06 15.53
N HIS A 153 12.82 14.69 15.81
CA HIS A 153 13.55 15.06 17.02
C HIS A 153 13.79 16.57 17.05
N ARG A 154 13.38 17.26 18.14
CA ARG A 154 13.40 18.73 18.22
C ARG A 154 14.14 19.31 19.42
N THR A 155 14.83 18.51 20.24
CA THR A 155 15.18 18.97 21.59
C THR A 155 16.28 20.03 21.66
N GLY A 156 16.87 20.50 20.55
CA GLY A 156 17.99 21.46 20.54
C GLY A 156 19.29 20.92 21.18
N ILE A 157 19.17 19.85 21.95
CA ILE A 157 20.20 18.93 22.41
C ILE A 157 20.33 17.88 21.33
N ASP A 158 21.56 17.69 20.83
CA ASP A 158 21.87 16.61 19.91
C ASP A 158 21.35 15.29 20.48
N PRO A 159 20.71 14.45 19.65
CA PRO A 159 20.21 13.17 20.11
C PRO A 159 21.38 12.40 20.72
N ASP A 160 21.12 11.70 21.82
CA ASP A 160 22.12 10.82 22.44
C ASP A 160 22.66 9.88 21.34
N PRO A 161 23.93 10.07 20.92
CA PRO A 161 24.45 9.38 19.75
C PRO A 161 24.49 7.88 19.98
N ASP A 162 24.47 7.40 21.24
CA ASP A 162 24.56 5.99 21.59
C ASP A 162 23.18 5.30 21.73
N ARG A 163 22.07 6.03 21.51
CA ARG A 163 20.72 5.52 21.76
C ARG A 163 19.77 5.73 20.58
N LEU A 164 20.22 5.41 19.37
CA LEU A 164 19.33 5.31 18.23
C LEU A 164 18.81 3.88 18.06
N HIS A 165 17.61 3.78 17.53
CA HIS A 165 17.08 2.52 17.01
C HIS A 165 16.55 2.76 15.60
N THR A 166 16.64 1.73 14.77
CA THR A 166 16.05 1.72 13.43
C THR A 166 15.13 0.51 13.31
N ILE A 167 14.05 0.66 12.55
CA ILE A 167 13.11 -0.41 12.22
C ILE A 167 12.92 -0.38 10.71
N ALA A 168 13.21 -1.50 10.04
CA ALA A 168 13.27 -1.55 8.59
C ALA A 168 12.81 -2.88 8.01
N TYR A 169 12.40 -2.91 6.75
CA TYR A 169 12.26 -4.17 6.00
C TYR A 169 13.64 -4.63 5.53
N THR A 170 14.03 -5.85 5.89
CA THR A 170 15.27 -6.47 5.41
C THR A 170 14.98 -7.60 4.42
N ASP A 171 15.92 -7.87 3.54
CA ASP A 171 15.93 -9.06 2.68
C ASP A 171 14.82 -9.11 1.62
N GLY A 172 14.10 -8.00 1.47
CA GLY A 172 13.12 -7.78 0.43
C GLY A 172 11.79 -8.48 0.63
N ASN A 173 11.59 -9.24 1.72
CA ASN A 173 10.29 -9.78 2.05
C ASN A 173 9.45 -8.74 2.80
N LEU A 174 8.17 -8.62 2.48
CA LEU A 174 7.27 -7.70 3.17
C LEU A 174 6.81 -8.21 4.53
N SER A 175 6.90 -9.51 4.79
CA SER A 175 6.33 -10.10 6.02
C SER A 175 7.18 -9.90 7.28
N GLN A 176 8.37 -9.30 7.17
CA GLN A 176 9.30 -9.15 8.30
C GLN A 176 9.95 -7.78 8.26
N MET A 177 9.84 -7.05 9.36
CA MET A 177 10.73 -5.93 9.65
C MET A 177 11.79 -6.39 10.66
N HIS A 178 12.87 -5.66 10.77
CA HIS A 178 13.94 -5.92 11.73
C HIS A 178 14.28 -4.63 12.44
N GLY A 179 14.29 -4.71 13.77
CA GLY A 179 14.79 -3.65 14.64
C GLY A 179 16.28 -3.83 14.90
N GLU A 180 17.06 -2.76 14.79
CA GLU A 180 18.48 -2.76 15.14
C GLU A 180 18.81 -1.52 15.99
N GLY A 181 19.65 -1.72 17.01
CA GLY A 181 20.24 -0.61 17.76
C GLY A 181 21.35 0.03 16.94
N CYS A 182 21.29 1.34 16.75
CA CYS A 182 22.28 2.11 16.02
C CYS A 182 22.88 3.19 16.93
N ALA A 183 24.11 3.59 16.63
CA ALA A 183 24.76 4.73 17.24
C ALA A 183 25.41 5.61 16.17
N ILE A 184 25.37 6.94 16.36
CA ILE A 184 26.05 7.92 15.52
C ILE A 184 27.53 7.96 15.92
N LEU A 185 28.41 7.58 14.99
CA LEU A 185 29.86 7.65 15.20
C LEU A 185 30.42 9.03 14.83
N SER A 186 29.87 9.66 13.79
CA SER A 186 30.24 11.01 13.34
C SER A 186 29.23 11.56 12.35
N ILE A 187 29.09 12.89 12.29
CA ILE A 187 28.33 13.60 11.25
C ILE A 187 29.33 14.25 10.29
N LEU A 188 29.11 14.04 9.00
CA LEU A 188 29.92 14.59 7.91
C LEU A 188 29.38 15.96 7.48
N GLY A 189 30.24 16.82 6.92
CA GLY A 189 29.87 18.18 6.52
C GLY A 189 28.84 18.30 5.38
N ASP A 190 28.43 17.18 4.79
CA ASP A 190 27.40 17.07 3.76
C ASP A 190 26.06 16.52 4.27
N GLY A 191 25.91 16.37 5.60
CA GLY A 191 24.68 15.89 6.24
C GLY A 191 24.62 14.36 6.43
N ARG A 192 25.55 13.60 5.82
CA ARG A 192 25.63 12.16 6.07
C ARG A 192 26.19 11.89 7.46
N MET A 193 25.87 10.73 8.02
CA MET A 193 26.42 10.27 9.29
C MET A 193 26.94 8.85 9.19
N ARG A 194 28.02 8.56 9.93
CA ARG A 194 28.54 7.20 10.11
C ARG A 194 27.81 6.53 11.26
N LEU A 195 27.42 5.28 11.08
CA LEU A 195 26.69 4.46 12.03
C LEU A 195 27.49 3.19 12.37
N ASN A 196 27.26 2.64 13.56
CA ASN A 196 27.84 1.34 13.94
C ASN A 196 27.00 0.12 13.50
N CYS A 197 25.77 0.35 13.05
CA CYS A 197 24.82 -0.69 12.65
C CYS A 197 24.93 -1.06 11.17
N LYS A 198 24.55 -2.29 10.82
CA LYS A 198 24.72 -2.86 9.48
C LYS A 198 23.48 -3.63 9.04
N MET A 199 22.67 -2.97 8.22
CA MET A 199 21.47 -3.54 7.63
C MET A 199 21.62 -3.77 6.12
N SER A 200 20.78 -4.65 5.57
CA SER A 200 20.68 -4.88 4.14
C SER A 200 20.25 -3.63 3.36
N ASN A 201 20.40 -3.66 2.03
CA ASN A 201 20.07 -2.52 1.17
C ASN A 201 18.59 -2.13 1.20
N THR A 202 17.67 -3.05 1.52
CA THR A 202 16.23 -2.75 1.62
C THR A 202 15.88 -1.93 2.86
N ALA A 203 16.81 -1.81 3.81
CA ALA A 203 16.66 -0.90 4.95
C ALA A 203 16.85 0.57 4.57
N ALA A 204 17.30 0.88 3.35
CA ALA A 204 17.44 2.26 2.89
C ALA A 204 16.12 3.03 3.05
N GLY A 205 16.21 4.23 3.62
CA GLY A 205 15.06 5.07 3.95
C GLY A 205 14.39 4.75 5.27
N ALA A 206 14.82 3.70 5.99
CA ALA A 206 14.33 3.41 7.34
C ALA A 206 14.64 4.57 8.30
N PRO A 207 13.74 4.86 9.24
CA PRO A 207 13.94 5.95 10.20
C PRO A 207 15.05 5.61 11.20
N LEU A 208 15.89 6.58 11.51
CA LEU A 208 16.76 6.55 12.68
C LEU A 208 16.07 7.32 13.80
N LEU A 209 15.63 6.59 14.82
CA LEU A 209 14.74 7.05 15.87
C LEU A 209 15.51 7.24 17.17
N SER A 210 15.33 8.40 17.79
CA SER A 210 15.61 8.62 19.21
C SER A 210 14.30 8.48 20.02
N PRO A 211 14.35 8.49 21.36
CA PRO A 211 13.15 8.55 22.18
C PRO A 211 12.23 9.75 21.88
N SER A 212 12.78 10.82 21.28
CA SER A 212 12.04 12.07 20.99
C SER A 212 11.60 12.19 19.52
N GLY A 213 11.91 11.23 18.66
CA GLY A 213 11.45 11.20 17.27
C GLY A 213 12.55 10.91 16.24
N ILE A 214 12.23 11.18 14.97
CA ILE A 214 13.12 10.94 13.82
C ILE A 214 14.31 11.90 13.87
N VAL A 215 15.51 11.35 13.90
CA VAL A 215 16.80 12.07 13.80
C VAL A 215 17.32 12.09 12.37
N GLY A 216 17.04 11.02 11.63
CA GLY A 216 17.63 10.79 10.31
C GLY A 216 16.98 9.63 9.60
N ILE A 217 17.61 9.21 8.49
CA ILE A 217 17.28 7.97 7.80
C ILE A 217 18.54 7.12 7.60
N TYR A 218 18.37 5.80 7.60
CA TYR A 218 19.40 4.88 7.16
C TYR A 218 19.57 4.98 5.64
N LEU A 219 20.81 5.03 5.17
CA LEU A 219 21.13 5.07 3.75
C LEU A 219 21.60 3.69 3.28
N SER A 220 22.69 3.19 3.86
CA SER A 220 23.36 1.93 3.50
C SER A 220 24.23 1.46 4.67
N GLU A 221 24.93 0.33 4.50
CA GLU A 221 25.80 -0.25 5.54
C GLU A 221 26.68 0.81 6.22
N GLY A 222 26.50 0.98 7.54
CA GLY A 222 27.27 1.94 8.35
C GLY A 222 27.04 3.42 8.03
N MET A 223 26.00 3.77 7.25
CA MET A 223 25.77 5.14 6.78
C MET A 223 24.30 5.54 6.91
N GLY A 224 24.08 6.76 7.42
CA GLY A 224 22.78 7.41 7.47
C GLY A 224 22.83 8.86 6.97
N TYR A 225 21.69 9.52 6.98
CA TYR A 225 21.54 10.95 6.73
C TYR A 225 20.91 11.60 7.95
N TYR A 226 21.56 12.64 8.49
CA TYR A 226 21.12 13.37 9.68
C TYR A 226 20.36 14.63 9.28
N PHE A 227 19.24 14.90 9.96
CA PHE A 227 18.43 16.08 9.69
C PHE A 227 18.77 17.23 10.65
N GLY A 228 19.26 18.34 10.10
CA GLY A 228 19.46 19.57 10.87
C GLY A 228 18.14 20.29 11.18
N ALA A 229 18.13 21.17 12.19
CA ALA A 229 16.91 21.88 12.62
C ALA A 229 16.22 22.67 11.50
N SER A 230 16.99 23.33 10.62
CA SER A 230 16.45 24.05 9.45
C SER A 230 15.85 23.12 8.41
N GLU A 231 16.41 21.93 8.24
CA GLU A 231 15.91 20.93 7.30
C GLU A 231 14.63 20.29 7.81
N ILE A 232 14.56 19.95 9.10
CA ILE A 232 13.35 19.46 9.76
C ILE A 232 12.17 20.41 9.51
N ALA A 233 12.36 21.71 9.64
CA ALA A 233 11.31 22.69 9.40
C ALA A 233 10.75 22.64 7.95
N ASP A 234 11.61 22.37 6.96
CA ASP A 234 11.20 22.22 5.56
C ASP A 234 10.53 20.86 5.29
N LEU A 235 11.04 19.77 5.88
CA LEU A 235 10.43 18.44 5.81
C LEU A 235 8.99 18.47 6.36
N GLU A 236 8.77 19.14 7.50
CA GLU A 236 7.46 19.29 8.13
C GLU A 236 6.49 20.15 7.30
N ARG A 237 6.99 21.18 6.61
CA ARG A 237 6.19 21.95 5.66
C ARG A 237 5.63 21.06 4.55
N ILE A 238 6.47 20.18 3.99
CA ILE A 238 6.04 19.25 2.95
C ILE A 238 4.99 18.27 3.50
N ALA A 239 5.23 17.73 4.70
CA ALA A 239 4.30 16.82 5.37
C ALA A 239 2.91 17.44 5.60
N THR A 240 2.87 18.75 5.87
CA THR A 240 1.65 19.54 6.12
C THR A 240 1.10 20.26 4.87
N LYS A 241 1.58 19.88 3.67
CA LYS A 241 1.19 20.39 2.34
C LYS A 241 1.63 21.82 1.98
N TYR A 242 2.47 22.46 2.76
CA TYR A 242 3.05 23.75 2.41
C TYR A 242 4.20 23.59 1.41
N LYS A 243 4.44 24.64 0.61
CA LYS A 243 5.56 24.68 -0.33
C LYS A 243 6.89 24.67 0.46
N PRO A 244 7.79 23.71 0.20
CA PRO A 244 9.13 23.74 0.81
C PRO A 244 9.95 24.92 0.30
N LYS A 245 10.98 25.32 1.05
CA LYS A 245 11.93 26.35 0.61
C LYS A 245 13.12 25.77 -0.12
N HIS A 246 13.68 24.68 0.38
CA HIS A 246 14.95 24.09 -0.09
C HIS A 246 14.79 22.67 -0.63
N PHE A 247 13.57 22.27 -0.95
CA PHE A 247 13.28 21.02 -1.65
C PHE A 247 12.61 21.35 -2.97
N ILE A 248 13.02 20.64 -4.03
CA ILE A 248 12.40 20.74 -5.34
C ILE A 248 11.36 19.63 -5.50
N GLU A 249 10.26 19.95 -6.18
CA GLU A 249 9.27 18.96 -6.58
C GLU A 249 9.73 18.26 -7.85
N VAL A 250 9.87 16.94 -7.78
CA VAL A 250 10.07 16.08 -8.93
C VAL A 250 8.72 15.43 -9.23
N SER A 251 8.04 15.91 -10.28
CA SER A 251 6.68 15.48 -10.58
C SER A 251 6.65 14.20 -11.40
N ASN A 252 5.59 13.43 -11.18
CA ASN A 252 5.31 12.20 -11.89
C ASN A 252 3.93 12.26 -12.59
N GLU A 253 3.59 13.42 -13.16
CA GLU A 253 2.23 13.71 -13.62
C GLU A 253 1.78 12.85 -14.81
N ASN A 254 2.69 12.08 -15.43
CA ASN A 254 2.40 11.30 -16.63
C ASN A 254 2.52 9.79 -16.48
N GLU A 255 2.70 9.25 -15.28
CA GLU A 255 2.87 7.80 -15.16
C GLU A 255 1.60 7.00 -14.92
N PRO A 256 1.49 5.86 -15.60
CA PRO A 256 0.32 5.02 -15.56
C PRO A 256 0.08 4.44 -14.18
N SER A 257 -1.16 4.60 -13.76
CA SER A 257 -1.78 3.82 -12.70
C SER A 257 -1.60 2.32 -12.95
N PHE A 258 -1.03 1.59 -11.98
CA PHE A 258 -0.94 0.13 -12.04
C PHE A 258 -2.19 -0.51 -11.44
N ILE A 259 -2.54 -1.66 -11.99
CA ILE A 259 -3.57 -2.54 -11.46
C ILE A 259 -2.91 -3.87 -11.18
N SER A 260 -3.03 -4.37 -9.96
CA SER A 260 -2.57 -5.72 -9.62
C SER A 260 -3.73 -6.61 -9.25
N MET A 261 -3.74 -7.82 -9.79
CA MET A 261 -4.70 -8.86 -9.41
C MET A 261 -4.01 -9.83 -8.45
N VAL A 262 -4.51 -9.91 -7.22
CA VAL A 262 -4.05 -10.85 -6.20
C VAL A 262 -4.98 -12.06 -6.23
N LEU A 263 -4.50 -13.15 -6.81
CA LEU A 263 -5.25 -14.37 -7.03
C LEU A 263 -4.98 -15.37 -5.92
N THR A 264 -6.03 -15.89 -5.29
CA THR A 264 -5.96 -16.96 -4.28
C THR A 264 -6.94 -18.08 -4.63
N THR A 265 -6.81 -19.25 -4.01
CA THR A 265 -7.77 -20.35 -4.22
C THR A 265 -8.03 -21.16 -2.95
N ASN A 266 -9.28 -21.58 -2.76
CA ASN A 266 -9.64 -22.60 -1.76
C ASN A 266 -9.76 -24.02 -2.35
N CYS A 267 -9.55 -24.16 -3.66
CA CYS A 267 -9.72 -25.42 -4.37
C CYS A 267 -8.66 -26.44 -3.91
N ARG A 268 -9.06 -27.71 -3.78
CA ARG A 268 -8.12 -28.80 -3.42
C ARG A 268 -7.03 -28.97 -4.47
N THR A 269 -7.37 -28.78 -5.74
CA THR A 269 -6.42 -28.78 -6.85
C THR A 269 -6.12 -27.35 -7.30
N GLY A 270 -4.85 -27.06 -7.59
CA GLY A 270 -4.45 -25.72 -8.03
C GLY A 270 -5.14 -25.32 -9.33
N VAL A 271 -5.61 -24.07 -9.41
CA VAL A 271 -6.42 -23.51 -10.49
C VAL A 271 -5.53 -22.87 -11.53
N LYS A 272 -5.64 -23.31 -12.80
CA LYS A 272 -5.06 -22.57 -13.92
C LYS A 272 -5.93 -21.35 -14.23
N PHE A 273 -5.33 -20.17 -14.32
CA PHE A 273 -6.02 -18.94 -14.67
C PHE A 273 -5.59 -18.39 -16.03
N TYR A 274 -6.51 -17.68 -16.68
CA TYR A 274 -6.29 -16.91 -17.90
C TYR A 274 -6.82 -15.52 -17.66
N LEU A 275 -5.98 -14.51 -17.84
CA LEU A 275 -6.33 -13.10 -17.69
C LEU A 275 -6.08 -12.35 -19.00
N ARG A 276 -7.05 -11.55 -19.44
CA ARG A 276 -6.91 -10.66 -20.61
C ARG A 276 -7.17 -9.20 -20.21
N TYR A 277 -6.36 -8.29 -20.74
CA TYR A 277 -6.44 -6.85 -20.46
C TYR A 277 -5.93 -6.03 -21.66
N VAL A 278 -6.28 -4.75 -21.73
CA VAL A 278 -5.72 -3.81 -22.72
C VAL A 278 -4.56 -3.09 -22.07
N ALA A 279 -3.37 -3.11 -22.68
CA ALA A 279 -2.22 -2.44 -22.09
C ALA A 279 -2.30 -0.92 -22.29
N LEU A 280 -1.81 -0.19 -21.30
CA LEU A 280 -1.68 1.24 -21.38
C LEU A 280 -0.72 1.63 -22.52
N ASN A 281 -1.05 2.68 -23.28
CA ASN A 281 -0.37 3.13 -24.51
C ASN A 281 -0.46 2.19 -25.73
N ASP A 282 -1.31 1.16 -25.69
CA ASP A 282 -1.57 0.36 -26.90
C ASP A 282 -2.66 1.02 -27.74
N SER A 283 -2.25 1.86 -28.70
CA SER A 283 -3.15 2.54 -29.64
C SER A 283 -4.01 1.57 -30.46
N SER A 284 -3.59 0.30 -30.58
CA SER A 284 -4.35 -0.73 -31.28
C SER A 284 -5.47 -1.34 -30.44
N ARG A 285 -5.55 -1.01 -29.13
CA ARG A 285 -6.48 -1.59 -28.15
C ARG A 285 -6.52 -3.12 -28.16
N LYS A 286 -5.43 -3.77 -28.57
CA LYS A 286 -5.34 -5.24 -28.60
C LYS A 286 -5.28 -5.79 -27.18
N PHE A 287 -6.02 -6.87 -26.96
CA PHE A 287 -5.96 -7.59 -25.69
C PHE A 287 -4.61 -8.29 -25.54
N ARG A 288 -3.90 -7.96 -24.46
CA ARG A 288 -2.83 -8.79 -23.92
C ARG A 288 -3.42 -9.93 -23.10
N GLN A 289 -2.72 -11.05 -23.07
CA GLN A 289 -3.11 -12.23 -22.31
C GLN A 289 -1.96 -12.68 -21.41
N THR A 290 -2.28 -13.02 -20.17
CA THR A 290 -1.38 -13.68 -19.24
C THR A 290 -2.06 -14.90 -18.62
N THR A 291 -1.29 -15.94 -18.34
CA THR A 291 -1.80 -17.20 -17.83
C THR A 291 -0.90 -17.73 -16.74
N GLY A 292 -1.46 -18.46 -15.78
CA GLY A 292 -0.67 -19.08 -14.72
C GLY A 292 -1.46 -20.12 -13.94
N ARG A 293 -0.94 -20.49 -12.77
CA ARG A 293 -1.59 -21.40 -11.82
C ARG A 293 -1.50 -20.81 -10.41
N VAL A 294 -2.51 -21.04 -9.60
CA VAL A 294 -2.50 -20.76 -8.16
C VAL A 294 -2.89 -22.03 -7.39
N GLY A 295 -2.03 -22.49 -6.51
CA GLY A 295 -2.21 -23.64 -5.63
C GLY A 295 -2.98 -23.31 -4.34
N LYS A 296 -3.39 -24.35 -3.61
CA LYS A 296 -4.09 -24.18 -2.33
C LYS A 296 -3.17 -23.51 -1.31
N GLY A 297 -3.62 -22.41 -0.72
CA GLY A 297 -2.81 -21.62 0.22
C GLY A 297 -1.77 -20.71 -0.45
N GLU A 298 -1.63 -20.77 -1.77
CA GLU A 298 -0.75 -19.87 -2.50
C GLU A 298 -1.49 -18.57 -2.84
N GLN A 299 -0.71 -17.49 -2.84
CA GLN A 299 -1.10 -16.22 -3.45
C GLN A 299 -0.33 -16.05 -4.75
N ARG A 300 -1.02 -15.63 -5.81
CA ARG A 300 -0.40 -15.31 -7.09
C ARG A 300 -0.74 -13.90 -7.48
N ILE A 301 0.27 -13.05 -7.63
CA ILE A 301 0.05 -11.68 -8.05
C ILE A 301 0.38 -11.49 -9.53
N VAL A 302 -0.53 -10.79 -10.21
CA VAL A 302 -0.41 -10.40 -11.61
C VAL A 302 -0.50 -8.89 -11.69
N GLN A 303 0.64 -8.23 -11.91
CA GLN A 303 0.70 -6.78 -12.09
C GLN A 303 0.51 -6.39 -13.54
N MET A 304 -0.23 -5.31 -13.78
CA MET A 304 -0.62 -4.88 -15.12
C MET A 304 -0.63 -3.35 -15.21
N ARG A 305 -0.13 -2.82 -16.33
CA ARG A 305 -0.30 -1.42 -16.74
C ARG A 305 -1.46 -1.37 -17.73
N SER A 306 -2.63 -0.87 -17.30
CA SER A 306 -3.84 -0.82 -18.13
C SER A 306 -4.48 0.56 -18.07
N ASP A 307 -4.97 1.05 -19.22
CA ASP A 307 -5.72 2.30 -19.33
C ASP A 307 -7.24 2.10 -19.09
N ASN A 308 -7.69 0.84 -19.07
CA ASN A 308 -9.10 0.51 -18.99
C ASN A 308 -9.41 -0.67 -18.06
N SER A 309 -10.65 -0.61 -17.59
CA SER A 309 -11.20 -1.23 -16.41
C SER A 309 -11.58 -2.70 -16.54
N ILE A 310 -11.36 -3.39 -17.66
CA ILE A 310 -12.07 -4.65 -17.89
C ILE A 310 -11.11 -5.82 -18.03
N PHE A 311 -11.16 -6.75 -17.07
CA PHE A 311 -10.38 -7.98 -17.07
C PHE A 311 -11.27 -9.19 -17.28
N TYR A 312 -10.79 -10.16 -18.05
CA TYR A 312 -11.45 -11.45 -18.23
C TYR A 312 -10.67 -12.55 -17.54
N LEU A 313 -11.23 -13.15 -16.49
CA LEU A 313 -10.57 -14.21 -15.72
C LEU A 313 -11.28 -15.56 -15.90
N ALA A 314 -10.56 -16.60 -16.31
CA ALA A 314 -11.08 -17.98 -16.43
C ALA A 314 -10.29 -18.96 -15.56
N GLY A 315 -10.98 -19.84 -14.82
CA GLY A 315 -10.40 -20.99 -14.10
C GLY A 315 -10.66 -22.31 -14.84
N LYS A 316 -9.66 -23.18 -15.02
CA LYS A 316 -9.84 -24.46 -15.76
C LYS A 316 -10.56 -25.52 -14.92
N SER A 317 -11.87 -25.38 -14.75
CA SER A 317 -12.82 -26.46 -14.39
C SER A 317 -14.26 -26.16 -14.81
N GLY A 318 -14.49 -25.27 -15.79
CA GLY A 318 -15.80 -25.08 -16.43
C GLY A 318 -16.96 -24.63 -15.52
N LYS A 319 -16.72 -24.41 -14.22
CA LYS A 319 -17.71 -23.90 -13.28
C LYS A 319 -17.52 -22.40 -13.09
N LYS A 320 -18.64 -21.68 -13.14
CA LYS A 320 -18.77 -20.24 -12.92
C LYS A 320 -18.07 -19.85 -11.61
N VAL A 321 -17.11 -18.94 -11.67
CA VAL A 321 -16.46 -18.37 -10.48
C VAL A 321 -17.07 -17.00 -10.23
N TRP A 322 -17.86 -16.90 -9.18
CA TRP A 322 -18.62 -15.70 -8.82
C TRP A 322 -17.71 -14.55 -8.38
N GLY A 323 -17.97 -13.35 -8.93
CA GLY A 323 -17.56 -12.06 -8.37
C GLY A 323 -18.77 -11.14 -8.35
N ARG A 324 -18.89 -10.32 -7.30
CA ARG A 324 -20.03 -9.42 -7.08
C ARG A 324 -20.18 -8.42 -8.24
N ASP A 325 -21.28 -8.59 -8.97
CA ASP A 325 -22.15 -7.55 -9.57
C ASP A 325 -22.51 -7.65 -11.06
N ARG A 326 -22.01 -8.60 -11.85
CA ARG A 326 -22.54 -8.83 -13.22
C ARG A 326 -22.49 -10.29 -13.65
N LYS A 327 -23.64 -10.82 -14.11
CA LYS A 327 -23.73 -12.09 -14.85
C LYS A 327 -23.59 -11.79 -16.34
N PHE A 328 -22.68 -12.48 -17.04
CA PHE A 328 -22.82 -12.71 -18.47
C PHE A 328 -22.81 -14.21 -18.79
N SER A 329 -23.68 -14.60 -19.71
CA SER A 329 -23.81 -15.94 -20.26
C SER A 329 -22.86 -16.11 -21.45
N GLY A 330 -21.60 -16.43 -21.16
CA GLY A 330 -20.61 -16.95 -22.11
C GLY A 330 -19.74 -17.95 -21.35
N ARG A 331 -19.49 -19.15 -21.89
CA ARG A 331 -19.17 -20.36 -21.11
C ARG A 331 -17.89 -20.35 -20.23
N MET A 332 -17.02 -19.33 -20.19
CA MET A 332 -15.69 -19.50 -19.57
C MET A 332 -15.02 -18.31 -18.84
N PHE A 333 -15.51 -17.06 -18.88
CA PHE A 333 -14.79 -15.91 -18.28
C PHE A 333 -15.67 -15.06 -17.34
N SER A 334 -15.08 -14.58 -16.23
CA SER A 334 -15.65 -13.54 -15.37
C SER A 334 -15.07 -12.18 -15.75
N GLN A 335 -15.95 -11.20 -15.98
CA GLN A 335 -15.58 -9.81 -16.22
C GLN A 335 -15.34 -9.09 -14.89
N ILE A 336 -14.22 -8.37 -14.76
CA ILE A 336 -13.87 -7.60 -13.57
C ILE A 336 -13.74 -6.14 -14.00
N ASP A 337 -14.66 -5.30 -13.52
CA ASP A 337 -14.68 -3.85 -13.75
C ASP A 337 -13.84 -3.12 -12.70
N VAL A 338 -12.60 -2.81 -13.06
CA VAL A 338 -11.58 -2.07 -12.32
C VAL A 338 -11.76 -0.57 -12.53
N LYS A 339 -12.41 0.06 -11.57
CA LYS A 339 -12.74 1.48 -11.64
C LYS A 339 -11.53 2.39 -11.40
N ARG A 340 -10.45 1.89 -10.78
CA ARG A 340 -9.29 2.68 -10.33
C ARG A 340 -7.99 1.85 -10.28
N ALA A 341 -6.84 2.53 -10.32
CA ALA A 341 -5.53 1.95 -9.95
C ALA A 341 -5.58 1.30 -8.56
N GLY A 342 -4.90 0.18 -8.37
CA GLY A 342 -4.86 -0.49 -7.07
C GLY A 342 -4.80 -2.01 -7.15
N ASP A 343 -5.00 -2.62 -5.99
CA ASP A 343 -4.98 -4.07 -5.83
C ASP A 343 -6.39 -4.63 -5.81
N TYR A 344 -6.60 -5.66 -6.62
CA TYR A 344 -7.86 -6.36 -6.78
C TYR A 344 -7.68 -7.79 -6.34
N PHE A 345 -8.25 -8.11 -5.18
CA PHE A 345 -8.18 -9.44 -4.60
C PHE A 345 -9.27 -10.32 -5.20
N TRP A 346 -8.88 -11.48 -5.72
CA TRP A 346 -9.78 -12.45 -6.30
C TRP A 346 -9.51 -13.84 -5.74
N LYS A 347 -10.56 -14.49 -5.24
CA LYS A 347 -10.49 -15.85 -4.70
C LYS A 347 -11.24 -16.83 -5.59
N PHE A 348 -10.55 -17.81 -6.13
CA PHE A 348 -11.18 -18.94 -6.83
C PHE A 348 -11.84 -19.87 -5.80
N ASN A 349 -13.13 -20.15 -6.04
CA ASN A 349 -13.92 -21.06 -5.23
C ASN A 349 -14.31 -22.30 -6.06
N CYS A 350 -14.07 -23.51 -5.55
CA CYS A 350 -14.39 -24.78 -6.24
C CYS A 350 -15.39 -25.68 -5.49
N ASN A 351 -16.22 -25.09 -4.63
CA ASN A 351 -17.30 -25.82 -3.94
C ASN A 351 -18.26 -26.48 -4.94
#